data_AF-A0A2V8GG60-F1
#
_entry.id   AF-A0A2V8GG60-F1
#
_cell.length_a   1.000
_cell.length_b   1.000
_cell.length_c   1.000
_cell.angle_alpha   90.00
_cell.angle_beta   90.00
_cell.angle_gamma   90.00
#
_symmetry.space_group_name_H-M   'P 1'
#
loop_
_entity.id
_entity.type
_entity.pdbx_description
1 polymer ?
#
loop_
_entity_poly.entity_id
_entity_poly.type
_entity_poly.pdbx_seq_one_letter_code
_entity_poly.pdbx_strand_id
1 'polypeptide(L)' 'MKTTAETDKPRWEREVLEPALKRAPERDTPFTTISGRVIDRLYAPDDLPGFDYARDLNDPGGFPYTRGIHP' A
#
# COMPACT_ATOMS: atom_id res chain seq x y z
N MET A 1 15.32 -22.74 -8.10
CA MET A 1 13.86 -22.84 -7.85
C MET A 1 13.56 -22.20 -6.51
N LYS A 2 13.18 -20.92 -6.49
CA LYS A 2 12.51 -20.30 -5.33
C LYS A 2 11.06 -20.16 -5.75
N THR A 3 10.19 -20.92 -5.10
CA THR A 3 8.74 -20.90 -5.29
C THR A 3 8.25 -19.47 -5.13
N THR A 4 7.58 -18.93 -6.16
CA THR A 4 6.88 -17.64 -6.10
C THR A 4 5.85 -17.74 -4.97
N ALA A 5 6.15 -17.17 -3.81
CA ALA A 5 5.19 -17.08 -2.74
C ALA A 5 4.05 -16.18 -3.24
N GLU A 6 2.80 -16.65 -3.15
CA GLU A 6 1.66 -15.75 -3.29
C GLU A 6 1.88 -14.58 -2.32
N THR A 7 1.89 -13.37 -2.84
CA THR A 7 1.88 -12.13 -2.06
C THR A 7 0.79 -12.19 -0.98
N ASP A 8 1.02 -11.58 0.19
CA ASP A 8 0.05 -11.61 1.30
C ASP A 8 -1.29 -10.95 0.96
N LYS A 9 -1.31 -10.01 0.01
CA LYS A 9 -2.48 -9.24 -0.42
C LYS A 9 -3.53 -10.07 -1.20
N PRO A 10 -3.21 -10.83 -2.27
CA PRO A 10 -4.15 -11.76 -2.90
C PRO A 10 -4.79 -12.79 -1.95
N ARG A 11 -4.00 -13.33 -1.00
CA ARG A 11 -4.51 -14.25 0.02
C ARG A 11 -5.55 -13.55 0.91
N TRP A 12 -5.22 -12.37 1.41
CA TRP A 12 -6.12 -11.55 2.21
C TRP A 12 -7.41 -11.17 1.46
N GLU A 13 -7.32 -10.83 0.17
CA GLU A 13 -8.48 -10.49 -0.65
C GLU A 13 -9.48 -11.67 -0.70
N ARG A 14 -8.99 -12.86 -1.00
CA ARG A 14 -9.81 -14.08 -1.11
C ARG A 14 -10.38 -14.53 0.23
N GLU A 15 -9.55 -14.56 1.28
CA GLU A 15 -9.88 -15.25 2.52
C GLU A 15 -10.55 -14.35 3.56
N VAL A 16 -10.31 -13.04 3.49
CA VAL A 16 -10.78 -12.06 4.50
C VAL A 16 -11.71 -11.03 3.88
N LEU A 17 -11.30 -10.42 2.77
CA LEU A 17 -12.04 -9.30 2.18
C LEU A 17 -13.36 -9.75 1.53
N GLU A 18 -13.31 -10.75 0.66
CA GLU A 18 -14.50 -11.22 -0.04
C GLU A 18 -15.64 -11.66 0.92
N PRO A 19 -15.38 -12.48 1.97
CA PRO A 19 -16.42 -12.83 2.93
C PRO A 19 -16.98 -11.60 3.68
N ALA A 20 -16.12 -10.63 4.02
CA ALA A 20 -16.54 -9.41 4.70
C ALA A 20 -17.49 -8.58 3.83
N LEU A 21 -17.17 -8.40 2.55
CA LEU A 21 -17.99 -7.62 1.60
C LEU A 21 -19.32 -8.29 1.27
N LYS A 22 -19.36 -9.62 1.22
CA LYS A 22 -20.63 -10.37 1.06
C LYS A 22 -21.59 -10.11 2.22
N ARG A 23 -21.07 -9.96 3.43
CA ARG A 23 -21.88 -9.67 4.63
C ARG A 23 -22.29 -8.21 4.72
N ALA A 24 -21.36 -7.30 4.40
CA ALA A 24 -21.57 -5.86 4.47
C ALA A 24 -20.79 -5.20 3.32
N PRO A 25 -21.48 -4.81 2.23
CA PRO A 25 -20.82 -4.15 1.12
C PRO A 25 -20.32 -2.77 1.53
N GLU A 26 -19.32 -2.27 0.81
CA GLU A 26 -18.90 -0.89 0.95
C GLU A 26 -19.94 0.08 0.39
N ARG A 27 -19.77 1.36 0.74
CA ARG A 27 -20.53 2.45 0.14
C ARG A 27 -20.35 2.45 -1.38
N ASP A 28 -21.43 2.78 -2.09
CA ASP A 28 -21.42 2.94 -3.55
C ASP A 28 -20.92 4.35 -3.93
N THR A 29 -19.67 4.63 -3.60
CA THR A 29 -18.99 5.88 -3.97
C THR A 29 -17.54 5.60 -4.29
N PRO A 30 -16.92 6.30 -5.25
CA PRO A 30 -15.50 6.17 -5.51
C PRO A 30 -14.67 6.63 -4.30
N PHE A 31 -13.69 5.82 -3.90
CA PHE A 31 -12.72 6.18 -2.87
C PHE A 31 -11.59 6.98 -3.51
N THR A 32 -11.58 8.29 -3.27
CA THR A 32 -10.59 9.20 -3.83
C THR A 32 -10.07 10.18 -2.79
N THR A 33 -8.87 10.71 -3.02
CA THR A 33 -8.38 11.89 -2.30
C THR A 33 -9.22 13.12 -2.66
N ILE A 34 -9.12 14.18 -1.87
CA ILE A 34 -9.68 15.51 -2.20
C ILE A 34 -9.16 16.07 -3.54
N SER A 35 -8.01 15.59 -4.04
CA SER A 35 -7.45 15.93 -5.34
C SER A 35 -7.86 14.97 -6.47
N GLY A 36 -8.76 14.02 -6.20
CA GLY A 36 -9.33 13.11 -7.20
C GLY A 36 -8.49 11.87 -7.52
N ARG A 37 -7.47 11.54 -6.72
CA ARG A 37 -6.68 10.31 -6.91
C ARG A 37 -7.40 9.11 -6.31
N VAL A 38 -7.52 8.01 -7.06
CA VAL A 38 -8.09 6.75 -6.55
C VAL A 38 -7.22 6.20 -5.43
N ILE A 39 -7.86 5.67 -4.39
CA ILE A 39 -7.21 5.05 -3.24
C ILE A 39 -7.54 3.55 -3.23
N ASP A 40 -6.50 2.72 -3.22
CA ASP A 40 -6.66 1.27 -3.06
C ASP A 40 -7.07 0.90 -1.63
N ARG A 41 -7.76 -0.23 -1.51
CA ARG A 41 -8.31 -0.69 -0.23
C ARG A 41 -7.25 -1.07 0.80
N LEU A 42 -6.12 -1.58 0.33
CA LEU A 42 -4.99 -2.00 1.14
C LEU A 42 -3.71 -1.74 0.35
N TYR A 43 -2.76 -1.05 0.98
CA TYR A 43 -1.38 -0.99 0.50
C TYR A 43 -0.53 -1.97 1.31
N ALA A 44 0.22 -2.81 0.63
CA ALA A 44 1.10 -3.87 1.14
C ALA A 44 2.54 -3.62 0.65
N PRO A 45 3.55 -4.35 1.15
CA PRO A 45 4.93 -4.19 0.70
C PRO A 45 5.11 -4.29 -0.82
N ASP A 46 4.31 -5.14 -1.46
CA ASP A 46 4.32 -5.36 -2.91
C ASP A 46 3.84 -4.14 -3.72
N ASP A 47 3.13 -3.18 -3.09
CA ASP A 47 2.73 -1.93 -3.71
C ASP A 47 3.87 -0.88 -3.73
N LEU A 48 5.06 -1.22 -3.24
CA LEU A 48 6.29 -0.43 -3.32
C LEU A 48 7.37 -1.12 -4.19
N PRO A 49 7.08 -1.47 -5.45
CA PRO A 49 8.06 -2.15 -6.29
C PRO A 49 9.26 -1.23 -6.57
N GLY A 50 10.47 -1.75 -6.31
CA GLY A 50 11.72 -1.01 -6.58
C GLY A 50 12.02 0.12 -5.60
N PHE A 51 11.27 0.21 -4.49
CA PHE A 51 11.55 1.14 -3.41
C PHE A 51 12.88 0.81 -2.73
N ASP A 52 13.76 1.80 -2.65
CA ASP A 52 15.04 1.73 -1.97
C ASP A 52 15.01 2.71 -0.80
N TYR A 53 15.09 2.19 0.43
CA TYR A 53 15.01 3.01 1.63
C TYR A 53 16.04 4.14 1.63
N ALA A 54 17.31 3.84 1.31
CA ALA A 54 18.40 4.79 1.40
C ALA A 54 18.30 5.89 0.33
N ARG A 55 17.81 5.54 -0.86
CA ARG A 55 17.63 6.49 -1.97
C ARG A 55 16.36 7.32 -1.87
N ASP A 56 15.23 6.68 -1.55
CA ASP A 56 13.89 7.25 -1.73
C ASP A 56 13.31 7.90 -0.46
N LEU A 57 13.70 7.39 0.73
CA LEU A 57 13.14 7.85 2.02
C LEU A 57 14.20 8.45 2.94
N ASN A 58 15.27 7.69 3.21
CA ASN A 58 16.41 7.96 4.08
C ASN A 58 16.02 8.38 5.52
N ASP A 59 17.02 8.61 6.38
CA ASP A 59 16.82 9.15 7.72
C ASP A 59 16.58 10.68 7.70
N PRO A 60 15.89 11.25 8.71
CA PRO A 60 15.67 12.69 8.81
C PRO A 60 16.98 13.50 8.76
N GLY A 61 16.94 14.70 8.18
CA GLY A 61 18.12 15.55 8.04
C GLY A 61 19.11 15.13 6.94
N GLY A 62 18.85 14.04 6.21
CA GLY A 62 19.61 13.61 5.03
C GLY A 62 18.82 13.76 3.73
N PHE A 63 19.52 13.99 2.60
CA PHE A 63 18.91 13.92 1.26
C PHE A 63 18.23 12.56 1.04
N PRO A 64 17.02 12.47 0.42
CA PRO A 64 16.24 13.51 -0.26
C PRO A 64 15.33 14.34 0.65
N TYR A 65 15.54 14.30 1.98
CA TYR A 65 14.77 15.04 2.98
C TYR A 65 13.28 14.69 3.03
N THR A 66 12.90 13.52 2.51
CA THR A 66 11.51 13.02 2.53
C THR A 66 10.94 12.98 3.95
N ARG A 67 11.79 12.72 4.96
CA ARG A 67 11.41 12.69 6.40
C ARG A 67 11.68 13.99 7.15
N GLY A 68 12.03 15.07 6.46
CA GLY A 68 12.31 16.39 7.03
C GLY A 68 13.77 16.81 6.95
N ILE A 69 14.00 18.13 7.02
CA ILE A 69 15.34 18.76 6.91
C ILE A 69 16.12 18.78 8.23
N HIS A 70 15.47 18.47 9.35
CA HIS A 70 16.10 18.42 10.67
C HIS A 70 16.26 16.96 11.13
N PRO A 71 17.36 16.61 11.82
CA PRO A 71 17.60 15.27 12.35
C PRO A 71 16.78 14.97 13.61
#